data_AF-A0A399QUT0-F1
#
_entry.id   AF-A0A399QUT0-F1
#
_cell.length_a   1.000
_cell.length_b   1.000
_cell.length_c   1.000
_cell.angle_alpha   90.00
_cell.angle_beta   90.00
_cell.angle_gamma   90.00
#
_symmetry.space_group_name_H-M   'P 1'
#
loop_
_entity.id
_entity.type
_entity.pdbx_description
1 polymer ?
#
loop_
_entity_poly.entity_id
_entity_poly.type
_entity_poly.pdbx_seq_one_letter_code
_entity_poly.pdbx_strand_id
1 'polypeptide(L)'
;MSDSAASDPALVDVPWADGTWTTPPAAVRIHDDGMDVLAREGSDAWRITSYGFVHDTEHALVAPLPQGTAVEVAFTLDLREQFDQAGVFVRVDAETWITAGVERSDGEDGLGAVVTRGVSDWSLAPVPGWSGRHVTIRASRSGDALTVRARVDDEPWRL
;
A
#
# COMPACT_ATOMS: atom_id res chain seq x y z
N MET A 1 -3.67 15.64 -28.68
CA MET A 1 -2.33 15.09 -28.41
C MET A 1 -2.56 13.63 -28.05
N SER A 2 -2.17 12.73 -28.94
CA SER A 2 -2.36 11.29 -28.76
C SER A 2 -1.36 10.82 -27.72
N ASP A 3 -1.85 10.21 -26.65
CA ASP A 3 -1.01 9.54 -25.67
C ASP A 3 -0.45 8.30 -26.37
N SER A 4 0.84 8.38 -26.70
CA SER A 4 1.60 7.23 -27.19
C SER A 4 1.68 6.26 -26.03
N ALA A 5 1.12 5.05 -26.19
CA ALA A 5 1.31 3.95 -25.26
C ALA A 5 2.82 3.70 -25.10
N ALA A 6 3.42 4.29 -24.06
CA ALA A 6 4.74 3.91 -23.62
C ALA A 6 4.68 2.41 -23.34
N SER A 7 5.58 1.65 -23.97
CA SER A 7 5.82 0.25 -23.62
C SER A 7 5.97 0.15 -22.10
N ASP A 8 5.14 -0.65 -21.45
CA ASP A 8 5.22 -0.88 -20.01
C ASP A 8 6.67 -1.30 -19.71
N PRO A 9 7.44 -0.55 -18.90
CA PRO A 9 8.79 -0.98 -18.55
C PRO A 9 8.68 -2.37 -17.91
N ALA A 10 9.59 -3.27 -18.28
CA ALA A 10 9.55 -4.63 -17.78
C ALA A 10 9.49 -4.62 -16.24
N LEU A 11 8.45 -5.22 -15.68
CA LEU A 11 8.37 -5.48 -14.25
C LEU A 11 9.56 -6.35 -13.86
N VAL A 12 10.25 -5.95 -12.81
CA VAL A 12 11.36 -6.70 -12.22
C VAL A 12 10.94 -7.06 -10.81
N ASP A 13 10.93 -8.35 -10.51
CA ASP A 13 10.67 -8.81 -9.15
C ASP A 13 11.80 -8.36 -8.24
N VAL A 14 11.43 -7.75 -7.11
CA VAL A 14 12.38 -7.40 -6.05
C VAL A 14 12.46 -8.58 -5.09
N PRO A 15 13.65 -9.18 -4.88
CA PRO A 15 13.79 -10.26 -3.91
C PRO A 15 13.33 -9.82 -2.52
N TRP A 16 12.47 -10.62 -1.87
CA TRP A 16 11.96 -10.30 -0.52
C TRP A 16 13.09 -10.10 0.51
N ALA A 17 14.21 -10.77 0.32
CA ALA A 17 15.40 -10.67 1.18
C ALA A 17 16.13 -9.32 1.09
N ASP A 18 15.88 -8.52 0.05
CA ASP A 18 16.47 -7.19 -0.12
C ASP A 18 15.72 -6.12 0.69
N GLY A 19 14.51 -6.45 1.16
CA GLY A 19 13.69 -5.58 2.00
C GLY A 19 14.07 -5.63 3.48
N THR A 20 13.75 -4.56 4.20
CA THR A 20 13.84 -4.49 5.66
C THR A 20 12.47 -4.16 6.24
N TRP A 21 12.02 -4.92 7.24
CA TRP A 21 10.76 -4.63 7.92
C TRP A 21 10.87 -3.35 8.76
N THR A 22 9.87 -2.46 8.66
CA THR A 22 9.74 -1.31 9.58
C THR A 22 9.43 -1.79 10.99
N THR A 23 8.37 -2.58 11.13
CA THR A 23 8.05 -3.35 12.35
C THR A 23 7.85 -4.82 11.99
N PRO A 24 8.55 -5.78 12.65
CA PRO A 24 8.39 -7.19 12.35
C PRO A 24 6.95 -7.70 12.58
N PRO A 25 6.34 -8.37 11.60
CA PRO A 25 5.01 -8.97 11.74
C PRO A 25 5.02 -10.13 12.75
N ALA A 26 3.86 -10.71 13.03
CA ALA A 26 3.75 -11.89 13.88
C ALA A 26 4.41 -13.12 13.24
N ALA A 27 4.25 -13.28 11.92
CA ALA A 27 4.89 -14.31 11.13
C ALA A 27 5.00 -13.88 9.67
N VAL A 28 6.00 -14.45 8.98
CA VAL A 28 6.19 -14.34 7.53
C VAL A 28 6.37 -15.74 6.96
N ARG A 29 5.72 -16.04 5.84
CA ARG A 29 5.95 -17.26 5.08
C ARG A 29 6.12 -16.90 3.61
N ILE A 30 7.29 -17.22 3.05
CA ILE A 30 7.59 -16.97 1.64
C ILE A 30 7.26 -18.24 0.85
N HIS A 31 6.64 -18.04 -0.30
CA HIS A 31 6.29 -19.07 -1.29
C HIS A 31 6.92 -18.73 -2.64
N ASP A 32 6.78 -19.63 -3.61
CA ASP A 32 7.28 -19.41 -4.97
C ASP A 32 6.53 -18.27 -5.70
N ASP A 33 5.28 -18.02 -5.32
CA ASP A 33 4.36 -17.06 -5.96
C ASP A 33 4.03 -15.84 -5.09
N GLY A 34 4.63 -15.70 -3.91
CA GLY A 34 4.36 -14.56 -3.04
C GLY A 34 4.80 -14.75 -1.58
N MET A 35 4.15 -14.01 -0.70
CA MET A 35 4.44 -14.00 0.72
C MET A 35 3.16 -13.82 1.53
N ASP A 36 2.99 -14.65 2.56
CA ASP A 36 1.99 -14.44 3.60
C ASP A 36 2.60 -13.65 4.74
N VAL A 37 1.89 -12.60 5.16
CA VAL A 37 2.27 -11.75 6.30
C VAL A 37 1.15 -11.79 7.33
N LEU A 38 1.46 -12.26 8.53
CA LEU A 38 0.50 -12.24 9.64
C LEU A 38 0.73 -10.97 10.47
N ALA A 39 -0.21 -10.03 10.39
CA ALA A 39 -0.17 -8.80 11.17
C ALA A 39 -0.31 -9.07 12.68
N ARG A 40 0.18 -8.13 13.51
CA ARG A 40 -0.06 -8.14 14.95
C ARG A 40 -1.32 -7.35 15.26
N GLU A 41 -2.14 -7.87 16.17
CA GLU A 41 -3.31 -7.14 16.67
C GLU A 41 -2.88 -5.76 17.20
N GLY A 42 -3.61 -4.71 16.79
CA GLY A 42 -3.31 -3.32 17.18
C GLY A 42 -2.12 -2.68 16.44
N SER A 43 -1.57 -3.32 15.40
CA SER A 43 -0.63 -2.65 14.50
C SER A 43 -1.33 -1.62 13.62
N ASP A 44 -0.75 -0.43 13.48
CA ASP A 44 -1.32 0.64 12.64
C ASP A 44 -0.25 1.65 12.24
N ALA A 45 -0.53 2.45 11.20
CA ALA A 45 0.22 3.63 10.79
C ALA A 45 -0.71 4.85 10.81
N TRP A 46 -0.64 5.65 11.86
CA TRP A 46 -1.43 6.87 12.00
C TRP A 46 -0.71 7.93 12.82
N ARG A 47 -0.93 9.21 12.48
CA ARG A 47 -0.33 10.32 13.21
C ARG A 47 -1.29 11.47 13.47
N ILE A 48 -1.69 11.61 14.74
CA ILE A 48 -2.30 12.77 15.42
C ILE A 48 -3.70 13.17 14.95
N THR A 49 -3.95 13.28 13.65
CA THR A 49 -5.19 13.85 13.10
C THR A 49 -6.42 13.16 13.67
N SER A 50 -7.40 13.96 14.12
CA SER A 50 -8.66 13.54 14.77
C SER A 50 -8.48 12.83 16.12
N TYR A 51 -7.66 11.78 16.18
CA TYR A 51 -7.61 10.87 17.31
C TYR A 51 -6.58 11.24 18.39
N GLY A 52 -5.61 12.10 18.08
CA GLY A 52 -4.61 12.60 19.03
C GLY A 52 -3.50 11.61 19.42
N PHE A 53 -3.54 10.37 18.92
CA PHE A 53 -2.49 9.37 19.13
C PHE A 53 -1.54 9.25 17.94
N VAL A 54 -0.43 8.53 18.16
CA VAL A 54 0.49 8.08 17.11
C VAL A 54 0.59 6.56 17.18
N HIS A 55 0.40 5.91 16.04
CA HIS A 55 0.74 4.51 15.82
C HIS A 55 1.78 4.43 14.70
N ASP A 56 2.90 3.78 15.00
CA ASP A 56 4.06 3.57 14.12
C ASP A 56 4.52 2.10 14.17
N THR A 57 3.54 1.19 14.23
CA THR A 57 3.73 -0.25 14.43
C THR A 57 3.36 -1.06 13.20
N GLU A 58 3.25 -0.42 12.04
CA GLU A 58 2.86 -1.04 10.78
C GLU A 58 3.88 -2.06 10.26
N HIS A 59 3.39 -3.03 9.49
CA HIS A 59 4.24 -4.07 8.91
C HIS A 59 4.53 -3.79 7.44
N ALA A 60 5.54 -2.97 7.18
CA ALA A 60 6.00 -2.69 5.81
C ALA A 60 7.39 -3.30 5.56
N LEU A 61 7.52 -4.10 4.50
CA LEU A 61 8.81 -4.54 3.98
C LEU A 61 9.33 -3.49 3.00
N VAL A 62 10.28 -2.66 3.43
CA VAL A 62 10.74 -1.51 2.66
C VAL A 62 12.09 -1.74 1.99
N ALA A 63 12.25 -1.21 0.79
CA ALA A 63 13.49 -1.16 0.03
C ALA A 63 13.63 0.23 -0.63
N PRO A 64 14.83 0.64 -1.09
CA PRO A 64 14.99 1.90 -1.80
C PRO A 64 14.09 1.99 -3.03
N LEU A 65 13.39 3.12 -3.20
CA LEU A 65 12.58 3.44 -4.39
C LEU A 65 13.25 4.58 -5.18
N PRO A 66 14.08 4.28 -6.20
CA PRO A 66 14.81 5.30 -6.96
C PRO A 66 13.90 6.26 -7.73
N GLN A 67 14.44 7.42 -8.09
CA GLN A 67 13.69 8.39 -8.90
C GLN A 67 13.37 7.83 -10.30
N GLY A 68 12.16 8.11 -10.80
CA GLY A 68 11.72 7.64 -12.12
C GLY A 68 11.35 6.16 -12.16
N THR A 69 11.14 5.53 -10.99
CA THR A 69 10.72 4.13 -10.86
C THR A 69 9.35 4.02 -10.21
N ALA A 70 8.76 2.84 -10.28
CA ALA A 70 7.52 2.51 -9.60
C ALA A 70 7.66 1.18 -8.88
N VAL A 71 6.84 0.99 -7.84
CA VAL A 71 6.64 -0.30 -7.18
C VAL A 71 5.18 -0.71 -7.35
N GLU A 72 4.97 -2.01 -7.57
CA GLU A 72 3.65 -2.63 -7.55
C GLU A 72 3.58 -3.66 -6.43
N VAL A 73 2.45 -3.67 -5.72
CA VAL A 73 2.11 -4.71 -4.76
C VAL A 73 0.74 -5.26 -5.13
N ALA A 74 0.66 -6.57 -5.30
CA ALA A 74 -0.58 -7.28 -5.55
C ALA A 74 -0.95 -8.16 -4.36
N PHE A 75 -2.23 -8.24 -4.02
CA PHE A 75 -2.75 -9.05 -2.92
C PHE A 75 -4.20 -9.48 -3.18
N THR A 76 -4.60 -10.61 -2.60
CA THR A 76 -6.01 -11.02 -2.54
C THR A 76 -6.73 -10.19 -1.49
N LEU A 77 -7.82 -9.54 -1.87
CA LEU A 77 -8.61 -8.74 -0.94
C LEU A 77 -9.55 -9.63 -0.10
N ASP A 78 -9.09 -10.03 1.10
CA ASP A 78 -9.86 -10.81 2.08
C ASP A 78 -9.75 -10.18 3.48
N LEU A 79 -10.03 -8.87 3.57
CA LEU A 79 -10.08 -8.11 4.82
C LEU A 79 -11.38 -8.44 5.56
N ARG A 80 -11.30 -8.72 6.86
CA ARG A 80 -12.44 -9.29 7.60
C ARG A 80 -12.89 -8.38 8.72
N GLU A 81 -11.94 -7.79 9.42
CA GLU A 81 -12.19 -6.98 10.59
C GLU A 81 -12.11 -5.48 10.28
N GLN A 82 -12.71 -4.69 11.15
CA GLN A 82 -12.68 -3.23 11.08
C GLN A 82 -11.22 -2.73 11.19
N PHE A 83 -10.82 -1.88 10.25
CA PHE A 83 -9.47 -1.33 10.06
C PHE A 83 -8.40 -2.32 9.62
N ASP A 84 -8.77 -3.53 9.17
CA ASP A 84 -7.84 -4.35 8.39
C ASP A 84 -7.40 -3.59 7.13
N GLN A 85 -6.10 -3.63 6.81
CA GLN A 85 -5.48 -2.87 5.73
C GLN A 85 -4.44 -3.70 4.97
N ALA A 86 -4.36 -3.51 3.66
CA ALA A 86 -3.29 -4.05 2.83
C ALA A 86 -2.97 -3.13 1.65
N GLY A 87 -1.69 -2.98 1.32
CA GLY A 87 -1.27 -2.09 0.23
C GLY A 87 0.24 -1.81 0.20
N VAL A 88 0.58 -0.63 -0.32
CA VAL A 88 1.96 -0.13 -0.42
C VAL A 88 2.24 0.90 0.67
N PHE A 89 3.49 0.93 1.12
CA PHE A 89 4.00 1.89 2.09
C PHE A 89 5.26 2.57 1.54
N VAL A 90 5.24 3.90 1.41
CA VAL A 90 6.38 4.70 0.94
C VAL A 90 6.81 5.62 2.07
N ARG A 91 8.06 5.47 2.53
CA ARG A 91 8.57 6.15 3.72
C ARG A 91 9.81 6.97 3.44
N VAL A 92 9.87 8.15 4.03
CA VAL A 92 11.09 8.97 4.16
C VAL A 92 11.66 8.84 5.57
N ASP A 93 10.82 9.05 6.58
CA ASP A 93 11.18 8.97 8.00
C ASP A 93 9.95 8.61 8.86
N ALA A 94 10.02 8.79 10.19
CA ALA A 94 8.92 8.45 11.11
C ALA A 94 7.71 9.42 11.02
N GLU A 95 7.90 10.62 10.47
CA GLU A 95 6.87 11.66 10.39
C GLU A 95 6.46 11.99 8.95
N THR A 96 7.14 11.39 7.97
CA THR A 96 6.89 11.60 6.54
C THR A 96 6.80 10.25 5.82
N TRP A 97 5.57 9.85 5.50
CA TRP A 97 5.27 8.59 4.83
C TRP A 97 3.89 8.63 4.17
N ILE A 98 3.64 7.67 3.27
CA ILE A 98 2.35 7.46 2.61
C ILE A 98 2.00 5.97 2.70
N THR A 99 0.80 5.65 3.15
CA THR A 99 0.15 4.34 2.93
C THR A 99 -0.84 4.50 1.77
N ALA A 100 -0.97 3.49 0.92
CA ALA A 100 -2.07 3.44 -0.05
C ALA A 100 -2.46 1.99 -0.34
N GLY A 101 -3.76 1.73 -0.40
CA GLY A 101 -4.26 0.38 -0.48
C GLY A 101 -5.75 0.29 -0.21
N VAL A 102 -6.18 -0.90 0.17
CA VAL A 102 -7.56 -1.14 0.59
C VAL A 102 -7.60 -1.25 2.11
N GLU A 103 -8.57 -0.57 2.69
CA GLU A 103 -8.89 -0.61 4.11
C GLU A 103 -10.36 -1.00 4.28
N ARG A 104 -10.65 -1.85 5.26
CA ARG A 104 -12.02 -2.13 5.66
C ARG A 104 -12.47 -1.11 6.70
N SER A 105 -13.39 -0.21 6.36
CA SER A 105 -13.99 0.73 7.31
C SER A 105 -15.50 0.73 7.24
N ASP A 106 -16.16 0.82 8.40
CA ASP A 106 -17.62 0.89 8.53
C ASP A 106 -18.33 -0.29 7.85
N GLY A 107 -17.66 -1.45 7.84
CA GLY A 107 -18.15 -2.68 7.22
C GLY A 107 -17.95 -2.77 5.69
N GLU A 108 -17.34 -1.77 5.06
CA GLU A 108 -17.09 -1.72 3.61
C GLU A 108 -15.59 -1.69 3.29
N ASP A 109 -15.20 -2.30 2.16
CA ASP A 109 -13.84 -2.18 1.64
C ASP A 109 -13.72 -0.87 0.84
N GLY A 110 -12.73 -0.05 1.20
CA GLY A 110 -12.45 1.23 0.57
C GLY A 110 -11.03 1.31 0.04
N LEU A 111 -10.85 1.85 -1.17
CA LEU A 111 -9.54 2.19 -1.72
C LEU A 111 -9.17 3.60 -1.26
N GLY A 112 -7.96 3.77 -0.76
CA GLY A 112 -7.56 5.04 -0.18
C GLY A 112 -6.06 5.20 0.01
N ALA A 113 -5.72 6.32 0.64
CA ALA A 113 -4.37 6.64 1.04
C ALA A 113 -4.38 7.47 2.33
N VAL A 114 -3.33 7.28 3.14
CA VAL A 114 -2.96 8.19 4.22
C VAL A 114 -1.67 8.88 3.82
N VAL A 115 -1.70 10.21 3.69
CA VAL A 115 -0.52 11.03 3.42
C VAL A 115 -0.10 11.71 4.72
N THR A 116 1.05 11.32 5.26
CA THR A 116 1.56 11.86 6.52
C THR A 116 2.73 12.78 6.26
N ARG A 117 2.59 14.04 6.70
CA ARG A 117 3.65 15.05 6.80
C ARG A 117 3.52 15.76 8.14
N GLY A 118 4.08 15.17 9.18
CA GLY A 118 3.91 15.59 10.57
C GLY A 118 2.55 15.22 11.16
N VAL A 119 1.48 15.23 10.36
CA VAL A 119 0.13 14.73 10.70
C VAL A 119 -0.44 13.95 9.51
N SER A 120 -1.36 13.02 9.78
CA SER A 120 -1.98 12.16 8.75
C SER A 120 -3.19 12.83 8.09
N ASP A 121 -3.26 12.79 6.76
CA ASP A 121 -4.43 13.15 5.97
C ASP A 121 -4.94 11.90 5.26
N TRP A 122 -6.20 11.53 5.48
CA TRP A 122 -6.77 10.26 5.03
C TRP A 122 -7.92 10.48 4.06
N SER A 123 -7.86 9.75 2.95
CA SER A 123 -8.91 9.72 1.94
C SER A 123 -9.26 8.28 1.61
N LEU A 124 -10.56 8.01 1.49
CA LEU A 124 -11.10 6.68 1.22
C LEU A 124 -12.31 6.80 0.28
N ALA A 125 -12.41 5.89 -0.69
CA ALA A 125 -13.58 5.73 -1.55
C ALA A 125 -14.01 4.26 -1.60
N PRO A 126 -15.30 3.93 -1.45
CA PRO A 126 -15.79 2.55 -1.50
C PRO A 126 -15.44 1.85 -2.82
N VAL A 127 -15.08 0.58 -2.74
CA VAL A 127 -14.78 -0.28 -3.90
C VAL A 127 -15.67 -1.54 -3.93
N PRO A 128 -16.99 -1.36 -4.17
CA PRO A 128 -17.92 -2.50 -4.18
C PRO A 128 -17.54 -3.52 -5.24
N GLY A 129 -17.56 -4.81 -4.85
CA GLY A 129 -17.26 -5.93 -5.73
C GLY A 129 -15.77 -6.23 -5.93
N TRP A 130 -14.88 -5.60 -5.15
CA TRP A 130 -13.46 -5.96 -5.13
C TRP A 130 -13.13 -7.12 -4.19
N SER A 131 -13.97 -7.37 -3.18
CA SER A 131 -13.76 -8.45 -2.20
C SER A 131 -13.57 -9.81 -2.89
N GLY A 132 -12.56 -10.55 -2.45
CA GLY A 132 -12.14 -11.85 -2.98
C GLY A 132 -11.31 -11.80 -4.27
N ARG A 133 -11.00 -10.61 -4.80
CA ARG A 133 -10.27 -10.44 -6.07
C ARG A 133 -8.83 -9.98 -5.85
N HIS A 134 -8.02 -9.97 -6.90
CA HIS A 134 -6.64 -9.52 -6.82
C HIS A 134 -6.55 -8.01 -7.02
N VAL A 135 -6.20 -7.28 -5.96
CA VAL A 135 -5.95 -5.85 -6.02
C VAL A 135 -4.46 -5.63 -6.31
N THR A 136 -4.14 -4.74 -7.25
CA THR A 136 -2.78 -4.26 -7.48
C THR A 136 -2.72 -2.77 -7.19
N ILE A 137 -1.77 -2.35 -6.36
CA ILE A 137 -1.47 -0.94 -6.09
C ILE A 137 -0.11 -0.61 -6.71
N ARG A 138 -0.04 0.46 -7.49
CA ARG A 138 1.19 1.00 -8.08
C ARG A 138 1.50 2.36 -7.46
N ALA A 139 2.72 2.54 -6.95
CA ALA A 139 3.25 3.84 -6.54
C ALA A 139 4.40 4.24 -7.45
N SER A 140 4.21 5.27 -8.27
CA SER A 140 5.19 5.82 -9.21
C SER A 140 5.84 7.09 -8.66
N ARG A 141 7.17 7.11 -8.59
CA ARG A 141 7.94 8.27 -8.12
C ARG A 141 8.52 9.04 -9.31
N SER A 142 8.17 10.31 -9.44
CA SER A 142 8.72 11.18 -10.49
C SER A 142 8.77 12.63 -10.01
N GLY A 143 9.94 13.27 -10.15
CA GLY A 143 10.16 14.62 -9.64
C GLY A 143 9.85 14.74 -8.15
N ASP A 144 8.96 15.65 -7.81
CA ASP A 144 8.42 15.92 -6.48
C ASP A 144 7.10 15.19 -6.19
N ALA A 145 6.66 14.31 -7.10
CA ALA A 145 5.39 13.61 -7.02
C ALA A 145 5.55 12.11 -6.73
N LEU A 146 4.59 11.61 -5.96
CA LEU A 146 4.25 10.18 -5.90
C LEU A 146 2.83 10.04 -6.46
N THR A 147 2.69 9.31 -7.55
CA THR A 147 1.38 8.98 -8.13
C THR A 147 0.99 7.58 -7.73
N VAL A 148 -0.16 7.43 -7.08
CA VAL A 148 -0.72 6.13 -6.71
C VAL A 148 -1.81 5.76 -7.71
N ARG A 149 -1.80 4.52 -8.17
CA ARG A 149 -2.89 3.91 -8.95
C ARG A 149 -3.25 2.56 -8.37
N ALA A 150 -4.49 2.13 -8.58
CA ALA A 150 -4.96 0.82 -8.19
C ALA A 150 -5.78 0.17 -9.30
N ARG A 151 -5.79 -1.14 -9.37
CA ARG A 151 -6.71 -1.92 -10.20
C ARG A 151 -7.12 -3.19 -9.48
N VAL A 152 -8.18 -3.80 -9.97
CA VAL A 152 -8.59 -5.15 -9.57
C VAL A 152 -8.56 -6.07 -10.79
N ASP A 153 -7.91 -7.21 -10.66
CA ASP A 153 -7.61 -8.14 -11.75
C ASP A 153 -7.05 -7.39 -12.99
N ASP A 154 -7.63 -7.64 -14.16
CA ASP A 154 -7.27 -7.00 -15.43
C ASP A 154 -8.09 -5.73 -15.74
N GLU A 155 -8.86 -5.21 -14.77
CA GLU A 155 -9.59 -3.96 -14.97
C GLU A 155 -8.65 -2.75 -15.15
N PRO A 156 -9.13 -1.68 -15.80
CA PRO A 156 -8.33 -0.46 -15.96
C PRO A 156 -7.86 0.11 -14.62
N TRP A 157 -6.66 0.69 -14.63
CA TRP A 157 -6.15 1.47 -13.51
C TRP A 157 -7.11 2.61 -13.15
N ARG A 158 -7.37 2.73 -11.86
CA ARG A 158 -8.13 3.79 -11.20
C ARG A 158 -7.22 4.52 -10.21
N LEU A 159 -7.66 5.70 -9.77
CA LEU A 159 -6.86 6.69 -9.02
C LEU A 159 -5.78 7.36 -9.90
#